data_AF-A0A9P6XUV0-F1
#
_entry.id   AF-A0A9P6XUV0-F1
#
_cell.length_a   1.000
_cell.length_b   1.000
_cell.length_c   1.000
_cell.angle_alpha   90.00
_cell.angle_beta   90.00
_cell.angle_gamma   90.00
#
_symmetry.space_group_name_H-M   'P 1'
#
loop_
_entity.id
_entity.type
_entity.pdbx_description
1 polymer ?
#
loop_
_entity_poly.entity_id
_entity_poly.type
_entity_poly.pdbx_seq_one_letter_code
_entity_poly.pdbx_strand_id
1 'polypeptide(L)'
;MMIIIAAHIPIFTLQRQEGRMFAPMAYSVTSALIGALILALTVVPLFCYWWLRRDRMRDGNPLMDRLTGWYKPVLERALARPRAVVLTAAALLVGTLALGTRLGSEFLPELDEGSIWLTATLDPSTSLAEAQQQSRRIRELVGTRWWH
;
A
#
# COMPACT_ATOMS: atom_id res chain seq x y z
N MET A 1 -17.51 3.47 -3.27
CA MET A 1 -16.62 4.10 -2.28
C MET A 1 -16.89 3.64 -0.85
N MET A 2 -18.15 3.49 -0.41
CA MET A 2 -18.49 3.03 0.95
C MET A 2 -17.82 1.71 1.36
N ILE A 3 -17.78 0.70 0.48
CA ILE A 3 -17.10 -0.59 0.74
C ILE A 3 -15.59 -0.38 0.97
N ILE A 4 -14.97 0.52 0.19
CA ILE A 4 -13.53 0.83 0.33
C ILE A 4 -13.28 1.51 1.68
N ILE A 5 -14.13 2.47 2.08
CA ILE A 5 -14.05 3.12 3.39
C ILE A 5 -14.19 2.08 4.51
N ALA A 6 -15.17 1.18 4.43
CA ALA A 6 -15.38 0.14 5.41
C ALA A 6 -14.16 -0.79 5.55
N ALA A 7 -13.51 -1.13 4.43
CA ALA A 7 -12.28 -1.93 4.42
C ALA A 7 -11.08 -1.23 5.12
N HIS A 8 -11.11 0.09 5.31
CA HIS A 8 -10.07 0.83 6.05
C HIS A 8 -10.32 0.92 7.56
N ILE A 9 -11.52 0.57 8.05
CA ILE A 9 -11.87 0.61 9.48
C ILE A 9 -10.86 -0.17 10.36
N PRO A 10 -10.41 -1.39 9.99
CA PRO A 10 -9.45 -2.14 10.79
C PRO A 10 -8.13 -1.41 11.02
N ILE A 11 -7.70 -0.51 10.12
CA ILE A 11 -6.45 0.24 10.26
C ILE A 11 -6.49 1.14 11.50
N PHE A 12 -7.66 1.71 11.82
CA PHE A 12 -7.85 2.55 13.01
C PHE A 12 -7.79 1.76 14.32
N THR A 13 -7.83 0.43 14.27
CA THR A 13 -7.70 -0.43 15.46
C THR A 13 -6.23 -0.67 15.85
N LEU A 14 -5.27 -0.29 15.00
CA LEU A 14 -3.83 -0.40 15.29
C LEU A 14 -3.42 0.64 16.34
N GLN A 15 -3.16 0.20 17.57
CA GLN A 15 -2.78 1.08 18.69
C GLN A 15 -1.26 1.24 18.88
N ARG A 16 -0.44 0.46 18.16
CA ARG A 16 1.04 0.47 18.29
C ARG A 16 1.68 1.62 17.50
N GLN A 17 3.03 1.72 17.53
CA GLN A 17 3.80 2.69 16.74
C GLN A 17 3.41 2.69 15.25
N GLU A 18 3.07 1.51 14.73
CA GLU A 18 2.49 1.24 13.42
C GLU A 18 1.27 2.13 13.14
N GLY A 19 0.34 2.20 14.09
CA GLY A 19 -0.87 3.00 13.98
C GLY A 19 -0.58 4.50 13.89
N ARG A 20 0.49 5.01 14.50
CA ARG A 20 0.86 6.42 14.39
C ARG A 20 1.37 6.78 12.99
N MET A 21 1.99 5.84 12.29
CA MET A 21 2.44 6.03 10.91
C MET A 21 1.27 5.86 9.92
N PHE A 22 0.37 4.91 10.15
CA PHE A 22 -0.73 4.61 9.22
C PHE A 22 -2.00 5.43 9.44
N ALA A 23 -2.25 5.94 10.66
CA ALA A 23 -3.42 6.76 10.96
C ALA A 23 -3.54 8.02 10.07
N PRO A 24 -2.50 8.87 9.93
CA PRO A 24 -2.61 10.06 9.07
C PRO A 24 -2.91 9.71 7.61
N MET A 25 -2.31 8.63 7.08
CA MET A 25 -2.61 8.13 5.74
C MET A 25 -4.08 7.69 5.61
N ALA A 26 -4.58 6.93 6.59
CA ALA A 26 -5.96 6.45 6.60
C ALA A 26 -6.98 7.60 6.67
N TYR A 27 -6.70 8.64 7.45
CA TYR A 27 -7.54 9.85 7.50
C TYR A 27 -7.57 10.57 6.15
N SER A 28 -6.43 10.73 5.47
CA SER A 28 -6.37 11.36 4.15
C SER A 28 -7.17 10.58 3.11
N VAL A 29 -7.00 9.25 3.05
CA VAL A 29 -7.75 8.40 2.09
C VAL A 29 -9.24 8.42 2.40
N THR A 30 -9.63 8.27 3.67
CA THR A 30 -11.04 8.23 4.05
C THR A 30 -11.76 9.55 3.78
N SER A 31 -11.15 10.68 4.14
CA SER A 31 -11.70 12.01 3.86
C SER A 31 -11.82 12.28 2.36
N ALA A 32 -10.81 11.90 1.57
CA ALA A 32 -10.85 12.00 0.11
C ALA A 32 -11.97 11.16 -0.50
N LEU A 33 -12.15 9.92 -0.02
CA LEU A 33 -13.23 9.02 -0.50
C LEU A 33 -14.62 9.55 -0.12
N ILE A 34 -14.79 10.16 1.05
CA ILE A 34 -16.05 10.81 1.44
C ILE A 34 -16.34 11.99 0.51
N GLY A 35 -15.36 12.87 0.30
CA GLY A 35 -15.49 14.00 -0.62
C GLY A 35 -15.80 13.53 -2.05
N ALA A 36 -15.06 12.54 -2.55
CA ALA A 36 -15.26 11.98 -3.88
C ALA A 36 -16.64 11.30 -4.02
N LEU A 37 -17.17 10.67 -2.97
CA LEU A 37 -18.52 10.10 -2.99
C LEU A 37 -19.58 11.19 -3.15
N ILE A 38 -19.47 12.29 -2.40
CA ILE A 38 -20.39 13.43 -2.50
C ILE A 38 -20.31 14.05 -3.90
N LEU A 39 -19.10 14.32 -4.39
CA LEU A 39 -18.88 14.87 -5.74
C LEU A 39 -19.37 13.93 -6.85
N ALA A 40 -19.18 12.62 -6.70
CA ALA A 40 -19.65 11.64 -7.67
C ALA A 40 -21.18 11.61 -7.80
N LEU A 41 -21.91 11.85 -6.70
CA LEU A 41 -23.37 11.89 -6.71
C LEU A 41 -23.96 13.25 -7.11
N THR A 42 -23.20 14.33 -6.96
CA THR A 42 -23.70 15.71 -7.21
C THR A 42 -23.09 16.33 -8.46
N VAL A 43 -21.76 16.42 -8.49
CA VAL A 43 -21.00 17.17 -9.48
C VAL A 43 -20.84 16.39 -10.79
N VAL A 44 -20.62 15.07 -10.73
CA VAL A 44 -20.54 14.23 -11.95
C VAL A 44 -21.83 14.28 -12.78
N PRO A 45 -23.05 14.01 -12.23
CA PRO A 45 -24.25 14.09 -13.05
C PRO A 45 -24.55 15.52 -13.53
N LEU A 46 -24.22 16.55 -12.74
CA LEU A 46 -24.35 17.95 -13.16
C LEU A 46 -23.44 18.26 -14.37
N PHE A 47 -22.18 17.83 -14.34
CA PHE A 47 -21.26 18.02 -15.46
C PHE A 47 -21.61 17.16 -16.66
N CYS A 48 -22.06 15.92 -16.47
CA CYS A 48 -22.59 15.11 -17.57
C CYS A 48 -23.78 15.82 -18.24
N TYR A 49 -24.70 16.38 -17.45
CA TYR A 49 -25.82 17.15 -17.99
C TYR A 49 -25.39 18.42 -18.71
N TRP A 50 -24.36 19.13 -18.25
CA TRP A 50 -23.94 20.39 -18.87
C TRP A 50 -23.05 20.18 -20.11
N TRP A 51 -22.08 19.26 -20.01
CA TRP A 51 -21.02 19.08 -21.01
C TRP A 51 -21.35 18.04 -22.07
N LEU A 52 -22.11 17.00 -21.69
CA LEU A 52 -22.39 15.83 -22.53
C LEU A 52 -23.72 15.94 -23.30
N ARG A 53 -24.29 17.14 -23.44
CA ARG A 53 -25.56 17.39 -24.19
C ARG A 53 -25.43 17.20 -25.70
N ARG A 54 -24.21 17.27 -26.25
CA ARG A 54 -24.00 17.04 -27.69
C ARG A 54 -23.93 15.55 -27.94
N ASP A 55 -25.10 14.99 -28.17
CA ASP A 55 -25.27 13.67 -28.75
C ASP A 55 -24.56 13.64 -30.12
N ARG A 56 -23.35 13.11 -30.12
CA ARG A 56 -22.85 12.39 -31.27
C ARG A 56 -22.77 10.95 -30.82
N MET A 57 -23.86 10.21 -31.01
CA MET A 57 -23.79 8.79 -31.34
C MET A 57 -22.82 8.66 -32.52
N ARG A 58 -21.54 8.55 -32.20
CA ARG A 58 -20.49 8.17 -33.13
C ARG A 58 -20.60 6.66 -33.17
N ASP A 59 -20.96 6.12 -34.32
CA ASP A 59 -20.90 4.70 -34.61
C ASP A 59 -19.58 4.11 -34.07
N GLY A 60 -19.72 3.01 -33.32
CA GLY A 60 -18.67 2.11 -32.81
C GLY A 60 -17.29 2.74 -32.56
N ASN A 61 -16.91 2.89 -31.29
CA ASN A 61 -15.49 3.11 -30.99
C ASN A 61 -14.72 1.85 -31.43
N PRO A 62 -13.88 1.91 -32.49
CA PRO A 62 -13.25 0.72 -33.06
C PRO A 62 -12.31 0.03 -32.06
N LEU A 63 -11.82 0.78 -31.08
CA LEU A 63 -11.06 0.24 -29.97
C LEU A 63 -11.96 -0.59 -29.04
N MET A 64 -13.14 -0.06 -28.68
CA MET A 64 -14.11 -0.78 -27.85
C MET A 64 -14.61 -2.05 -28.54
N ASP A 65 -14.85 -2.01 -29.85
CA ASP A 65 -15.29 -3.18 -30.61
C ASP A 65 -14.20 -4.26 -30.67
N ARG A 66 -12.93 -3.86 -30.82
CA ARG A 66 -11.79 -4.78 -30.72
C ARG A 66 -11.65 -5.39 -29.33
N LEU A 67 -11.70 -4.59 -28.27
CA LEU A 67 -11.62 -5.11 -26.90
C LEU A 67 -12.78 -6.07 -26.60
N THR A 68 -13.99 -5.71 -27.02
CA THR A 68 -15.18 -6.55 -26.84
C THR A 68 -15.09 -7.83 -27.65
N GLY A 69 -14.57 -7.76 -28.88
CA GLY A 69 -14.33 -8.91 -29.74
C GLY A 69 -13.31 -9.90 -29.18
N TRP A 70 -12.32 -9.42 -28.41
CA TRP A 70 -11.38 -10.28 -27.68
C TRP A 70 -11.96 -10.80 -26.36
N TYR A 71 -12.69 -9.96 -25.63
CA TYR A 71 -13.30 -10.31 -24.35
C TYR A 71 -14.37 -11.39 -24.47
N LYS A 72 -15.28 -11.28 -25.45
CA LYS A 72 -16.38 -12.23 -25.68
C LYS A 72 -15.93 -13.70 -25.78
N PRO A 73 -15.00 -14.10 -26.67
CA PRO A 73 -14.61 -15.50 -26.78
C PRO A 73 -13.87 -16.02 -25.55
N VAL A 74 -13.17 -15.16 -24.81
CA VAL A 74 -12.54 -15.55 -23.53
C VAL A 74 -13.60 -15.80 -22.47
N LEU A 75 -14.60 -14.91 -22.38
CA LEU A 75 -15.73 -15.06 -21.47
C LEU A 75 -16.54 -16.33 -21.78
N GLU A 76 -16.85 -16.58 -23.04
CA GLU A 76 -17.58 -17.79 -23.46
C GLU A 76 -16.82 -19.07 -23.10
N ARG A 77 -15.49 -19.11 -23.33
CA ARG A 77 -14.65 -20.25 -22.91
C ARG A 77 -14.62 -20.43 -21.40
N ALA A 78 -14.56 -19.33 -20.63
CA ALA A 78 -14.59 -19.37 -19.18
C ALA A 78 -15.93 -19.89 -18.65
N LEU A 79 -17.05 -19.43 -19.22
CA LEU A 79 -18.40 -19.87 -18.87
C LEU A 79 -18.69 -21.31 -19.29
N ALA A 80 -18.11 -21.78 -20.40
CA ALA A 80 -18.26 -23.17 -20.84
C ALA A 80 -17.55 -24.18 -19.93
N ARG A 81 -16.55 -23.75 -19.15
CA ARG A 81 -15.74 -24.62 -18.28
C ARG A 81 -15.55 -24.01 -16.88
N PRO A 82 -16.63 -23.77 -16.12
CA PRO A 82 -16.56 -23.06 -14.85
C PRO A 82 -15.69 -23.81 -13.82
N ARG A 83 -15.72 -25.15 -13.83
CA ARG A 83 -14.86 -25.98 -12.96
C ARG A 83 -13.37 -25.75 -13.23
N ALA A 84 -12.96 -25.64 -14.51
CA ALA A 84 -11.58 -25.39 -14.87
C ALA A 84 -11.12 -24.00 -14.41
N VAL A 85 -11.99 -22.99 -14.54
CA VAL A 85 -11.73 -21.62 -14.05
C VAL A 85 -11.54 -21.60 -12.54
N VAL A 86 -12.44 -22.23 -11.79
CA VAL A 86 -12.36 -22.30 -10.32
C VAL A 86 -11.12 -23.06 -9.87
N LEU A 87 -10.79 -24.20 -10.49
CA LEU A 87 -9.57 -24.95 -10.16
C LEU A 87 -8.31 -24.14 -10.44
N THR A 88 -8.26 -23.41 -11.57
CA THR A 88 -7.12 -22.56 -11.90
C THR A 88 -6.98 -21.40 -10.90
N ALA A 89 -8.09 -20.75 -10.54
CA ALA A 89 -8.11 -19.68 -9.55
C ALA A 89 -7.66 -20.18 -8.16
N ALA A 90 -8.14 -21.36 -7.74
CA ALA A 90 -7.73 -21.99 -6.50
C ALA A 90 -6.24 -22.37 -6.50
N ALA A 91 -5.74 -22.94 -7.61
CA ALA A 91 -4.33 -23.26 -7.76
C ALA A 91 -3.45 -22.00 -7.71
N LEU A 92 -3.87 -20.91 -8.36
CA LEU A 92 -3.17 -19.62 -8.28
C LEU A 92 -3.17 -19.06 -6.86
N LEU A 93 -4.30 -19.12 -6.14
CA LEU A 93 -4.39 -18.66 -4.76
C LEU A 93 -3.46 -19.45 -3.83
N VAL A 94 -3.46 -20.78 -3.95
CA VAL A 94 -2.54 -21.63 -3.17
C VAL A 94 -1.09 -21.35 -3.54
N GLY A 95 -0.80 -21.15 -4.83
CA GLY A 95 0.53 -20.79 -5.32
C GLY A 95 1.02 -19.45 -4.76
N THR A 96 0.19 -18.42 -4.74
CA THR A 96 0.55 -17.11 -4.17
C THR A 96 0.72 -17.16 -2.67
N LEU A 97 -0.14 -17.90 -1.94
CA LEU A 97 0.02 -18.13 -0.50
C LEU A 97 1.33 -18.85 -0.19
N ALA A 98 1.68 -19.89 -0.96
CA ALA A 98 2.91 -20.66 -0.78
C ALA A 98 4.17 -19.85 -1.11
N LEU A 99 4.09 -18.90 -2.04
CA LEU A 99 5.16 -17.92 -2.28
C LEU A 99 5.21 -16.87 -1.17
N GLY A 100 4.05 -16.47 -0.66
CA GLY A 100 3.89 -15.49 0.42
C GLY A 100 4.65 -15.86 1.69
N THR A 101 4.68 -17.14 2.05
CA THR A 101 5.43 -17.63 3.24
C THR A 101 6.94 -17.49 3.11
N ARG A 102 7.46 -17.22 1.90
CA ARG A 102 8.89 -17.00 1.66
C ARG A 102 9.28 -15.52 1.74
N LEU A 103 8.32 -14.59 1.80
CA LEU A 103 8.62 -13.19 2.04
C LEU A 103 9.00 -13.01 3.52
N GLY A 104 10.19 -12.45 3.78
CA GLY A 104 10.59 -12.05 5.12
C GLY A 104 9.63 -10.98 5.65
N SER A 105 9.27 -11.10 6.93
CA SER A 105 8.45 -10.09 7.61
C SER A 105 9.38 -9.00 8.15
N GLU A 106 9.69 -8.02 7.32
CA GLU A 106 10.23 -6.74 7.79
C GLU A 106 9.05 -5.83 8.10
N PHE A 107 8.92 -5.45 9.37
CA PHE A 107 7.74 -4.78 9.89
C PHE A 107 7.55 -3.37 9.27
N LEU A 108 8.68 -2.68 9.02
CA LEU A 108 8.78 -1.44 8.27
C LEU A 108 10.12 -1.50 7.50
N PRO A 109 10.21 -0.97 6.26
CA PRO A 109 11.50 -0.81 5.62
C PRO A 109 12.40 0.06 6.52
N GLU A 110 13.70 -0.20 6.55
CA GLU A 110 14.64 0.62 7.32
C GLU A 110 14.45 2.10 6.93
N LEU A 111 13.98 2.92 7.87
CA LEU A 111 13.92 4.36 7.67
C LEU A 111 15.36 4.86 7.62
N ASP A 112 15.81 5.27 6.45
CA ASP A 112 17.09 5.96 6.29
C ASP A 112 16.95 7.40 6.80
N GLU A 113 17.18 7.57 8.11
CA GLU A 113 17.17 8.87 8.76
C GLU A 113 18.49 9.65 8.50
N GLY A 114 19.40 9.12 7.67
CA GLY A 114 20.72 9.72 7.42
C GLY A 114 21.59 9.83 8.68
N SER A 115 21.20 9.18 9.78
CA SER A 115 21.88 9.21 11.07
C SER A 115 22.13 7.79 11.55
N ILE A 116 23.35 7.55 12.06
CA ILE A 116 23.74 6.24 12.55
C ILE A 116 23.45 6.18 14.04
N TRP A 117 22.55 5.28 14.44
CA TRP A 117 22.28 5.02 15.85
C TRP A 117 23.22 3.95 16.42
N LEU A 118 24.29 4.39 17.09
CA LEU A 118 25.24 3.51 17.77
C LEU A 118 24.82 3.25 19.21
N THR A 119 24.42 2.01 19.51
CA THR A 119 24.19 1.54 20.88
C THR A 119 25.36 0.64 21.32
N ALA A 120 26.09 1.05 22.35
CA ALA A 120 27.15 0.27 22.98
C ALA A 120 26.70 -0.24 24.34
N THR A 121 26.62 -1.56 24.51
CA THR A 121 26.33 -2.20 25.80
C THR A 121 27.64 -2.46 26.55
N LEU A 122 27.74 -1.95 27.78
CA LEU A 122 28.87 -2.16 28.70
C LEU A 122 28.46 -3.13 29.81
N ASP A 123 29.44 -3.80 30.42
CA ASP A 123 29.18 -4.68 31.55
C ASP A 123 28.60 -3.89 32.73
N PRO A 124 27.54 -4.40 33.40
CA PRO A 124 26.84 -3.68 34.47
C PRO A 124 27.70 -3.41 35.72
N SER A 125 28.87 -4.04 35.84
CA SER A 125 29.86 -3.80 36.91
C SER A 125 30.81 -2.62 36.62
N THR A 126 30.68 -1.95 35.47
CA THR A 126 31.55 -0.84 35.07
C THR A 126 31.19 0.44 35.82
N SER A 127 32.19 1.19 36.29
CA SER A 127 31.94 2.48 36.95
C SER A 127 31.36 3.51 35.96
N LEU A 128 30.57 4.48 36.47
CA LEU A 128 30.04 5.56 35.63
C LEU A 128 31.15 6.36 34.94
N ALA A 129 32.29 6.51 35.61
CA ALA A 129 33.47 7.18 35.06
C ALA A 129 34.08 6.41 33.87
N GLU A 130 34.24 5.09 33.99
CA GLU A 130 34.70 4.25 32.86
C GLU A 130 33.71 4.25 31.70
N ALA A 131 32.40 4.17 31.98
CA ALA A 131 31.37 4.19 30.94
C ALA A 131 31.39 5.51 30.13
N GLN A 132 31.61 6.65 30.81
CA GLN A 132 31.77 7.93 30.13
C GLN A 132 33.06 8.01 29.30
N GLN A 133 34.16 7.47 29.81
CA GLN A 133 35.43 7.44 29.10
C GLN A 133 35.34 6.57 27.83
N GLN A 134 34.70 5.40 27.93
CA GLN A 134 34.42 4.51 26.80
C GLN A 134 33.53 5.19 25.74
N SER A 135 32.44 5.84 26.17
CA SER A 135 31.54 6.58 25.26
C SER A 135 32.26 7.72 24.52
N ARG A 136 33.13 8.47 25.20
CA ARG A 136 33.95 9.52 24.56
C ARG A 136 34.89 8.94 23.52
N ARG A 137 35.54 7.82 23.82
CA ARG A 137 36.47 7.15 22.90
C ARG A 137 35.76 6.64 21.64
N ILE A 138 34.56 6.08 21.79
CA ILE A 138 33.72 5.65 20.66
C ILE A 138 33.33 6.86 19.81
N ARG A 139 32.94 7.97 20.44
CA ARG A 139 32.56 9.21 19.72
C ARG A 139 33.72 9.79 18.91
N GLU A 140 34.93 9.81 19.46
CA GLU A 140 36.13 10.30 18.75
C GLU A 140 36.49 9.43 17.54
N LEU A 141 36.42 8.09 17.68
CA LEU A 141 36.71 7.15 16.60
C LEU A 141 35.69 7.23 15.45
N VAL A 142 34.40 7.42 15.78
CA VAL A 142 33.34 7.56 14.76
C VAL A 142 33.38 8.95 14.12
N GLY A 143 33.64 10.01 14.91
CA GLY A 143 33.70 11.38 14.41
C GLY A 143 34.87 11.66 13.45
N THR A 144 35.95 10.87 13.49
CA THR A 144 37.14 11.08 12.65
C THR A 144 37.14 10.28 11.35
N ARG A 145 36.38 9.18 11.25
CA ARG A 145 36.49 8.22 10.13
C ARG A 145 35.39 8.32 9.07
N TRP A 146 34.29 9.02 9.33
CA TRP A 146 33.07 8.99 8.49
C TRP A 146 32.81 10.27 7.68
N TRP A 147 33.64 11.32 7.81
CA TRP A 147 33.49 12.58 7.06
C TRP A 147 34.32 12.66 5.76
N HIS A 148 34.78 11.53 5.24
CA HIS A 148 35.40 11.37 3.91
C HIS A 148 34.60 10.35 3.10
#